data_AF-A0A2J8MC88-F1
#
_entry.id   AF-A0A2J8MC88-F1
#
_cell.length_a   1.000
_cell.length_b   1.000
_cell.length_c   1.000
_cell.angle_alpha   90.00
_cell.angle_beta   90.00
_cell.angle_gamma   90.00
#
_symmetry.space_group_name_H-M   'P 1'
#
loop_
_entity.id
_entity.type
_entity.pdbx_description
1 polymer ?
#
loop_
_entity_poly.entity_id
_entity_poly.type
_entity_poly.pdbx_seq_one_letter_code
_entity_poly.pdbx_strand_id
1 'polypeptide(L)'
;MGAALGTGTRLAPWPGRACGALPRWAPTAPAQGCHSKPGPARPVPLKKRGYDVTRNPHLNKGMAFTLEERLQLGIHGLIPPCFLSQDVQLLRIMRYYERQQSDLDKYIILMTLQDRNEKLFYRVLTSDVEKFMPIVYTPTVGLACQHYGLT
;
A
#
# COMPACT_ATOMS: atom_id res chain seq x y z
N MET A 1 59.42 25.05 -6.12
CA MET A 1 60.70 24.31 -6.26
C MET A 1 60.37 22.85 -5.98
N GLY A 2 60.08 22.02 -6.98
CA GLY A 2 61.05 21.28 -7.80
C GLY A 2 61.03 19.82 -7.33
N ALA A 3 60.23 18.93 -7.93
CA ALA A 3 60.52 18.10 -9.11
C ALA A 3 61.54 16.97 -8.87
N ALA A 4 61.00 15.74 -8.93
CA ALA A 4 61.51 14.51 -9.55
C ALA A 4 62.83 13.84 -9.06
N LEU A 5 62.76 12.53 -8.80
CA LEU A 5 63.20 11.48 -9.74
C LEU A 5 62.80 10.09 -9.20
N GLY A 6 62.33 9.22 -10.10
CA GLY A 6 61.83 7.89 -9.79
C GLY A 6 62.80 6.75 -10.13
N THR A 7 62.35 5.54 -9.80
CA THR A 7 62.70 4.20 -10.32
C THR A 7 61.77 3.24 -9.55
N GLY A 8 60.95 2.35 -10.09
CA GLY A 8 61.05 1.61 -11.35
C GLY A 8 61.21 0.12 -11.03
N THR A 9 60.15 -0.55 -10.56
CA THR A 9 60.14 -2.02 -10.42
C THR A 9 58.81 -2.60 -10.88
N ARG A 10 58.91 -3.36 -11.97
CA ARG A 10 57.85 -4.12 -12.65
C ARG A 10 57.21 -5.14 -11.71
N LEU A 11 55.88 -5.24 -11.75
CA LEU A 11 55.16 -6.46 -11.38
C LEU A 11 54.43 -7.00 -12.61
N ALA A 12 54.61 -8.31 -12.81
CA ALA A 12 54.31 -9.07 -14.01
C ALA A 12 52.80 -9.28 -14.26
N PRO A 13 52.39 -9.62 -15.50
CA PRO A 13 51.00 -9.81 -15.88
C PRO A 13 50.44 -11.10 -15.29
N TRP A 14 49.19 -11.05 -14.82
CA TRP A 14 48.45 -12.22 -14.37
C TRP A 14 48.22 -13.18 -15.54
N PRO A 15 48.39 -14.50 -15.33
CA PRO A 15 48.23 -15.47 -16.40
C PRO A 15 46.75 -15.62 -16.77
N GLY A 16 46.46 -15.48 -18.05
CA GLY A 16 45.15 -15.76 -18.60
C GLY A 16 44.75 -17.21 -18.38
N ARG A 17 43.48 -17.43 -18.00
CA ARG A 17 42.83 -18.73 -18.07
C ARG A 17 41.41 -18.56 -18.60
N ALA A 18 41.30 -18.86 -19.89
CA ALA A 18 40.19 -19.41 -20.65
C ALA A 18 38.74 -19.04 -20.28
N CYS A 19 38.05 -18.42 -21.24
CA CYS A 19 36.59 -18.50 -21.41
C CYS A 19 36.16 -19.98 -21.47
N GLY A 20 35.64 -20.49 -20.36
CA GLY A 20 34.93 -21.76 -20.29
C GLY A 20 33.43 -21.50 -20.43
N ALA A 21 32.81 -22.21 -21.39
CA ALA A 21 31.40 -22.13 -21.73
C ALA A 21 30.48 -22.27 -20.50
N LEU A 22 29.50 -21.37 -20.39
CA LEU A 22 28.35 -21.53 -19.49
C LEU A 22 27.60 -22.82 -19.81
N PRO A 23 27.24 -23.66 -18.82
CA PRO A 23 26.40 -24.81 -19.05
C PRO A 23 25.03 -24.35 -19.56
N ARG A 24 24.66 -24.92 -20.70
CA ARG A 24 23.35 -24.84 -21.35
C ARG A 24 22.27 -25.17 -20.33
N TRP A 25 21.40 -24.21 -20.07
CA TRP A 25 20.20 -24.32 -19.24
C TRP A 25 19.51 -25.68 -19.45
N ALA A 26 19.39 -26.46 -18.38
CA ALA A 26 18.46 -27.57 -18.32
C ALA A 26 17.07 -27.01 -18.01
N PRO A 27 15.98 -27.52 -18.62
CA PRO A 27 14.64 -27.09 -18.24
C PRO A 27 14.37 -27.55 -16.81
N THR A 28 14.39 -26.61 -15.86
CA THR A 28 13.89 -26.85 -14.50
C THR A 28 12.44 -27.28 -14.58
N ALA A 29 12.12 -28.36 -13.85
CA ALA A 29 10.79 -28.93 -13.69
C ALA A 29 9.69 -27.85 -13.55
N PRO A 30 8.45 -28.13 -14.00
CA PRO A 30 7.37 -27.16 -13.88
C PRO A 30 7.21 -26.79 -12.40
N ALA A 31 7.40 -25.51 -12.09
CA ALA A 31 7.08 -24.97 -10.79
C ALA A 31 5.60 -25.28 -10.53
N GLN A 32 5.33 -26.24 -9.64
CA GLN A 32 3.99 -26.46 -9.13
C GLN A 32 3.58 -25.18 -8.41
N GLY A 33 2.76 -24.39 -9.10
CA GLY A 33 2.13 -23.21 -8.52
C GLY A 33 1.43 -23.63 -7.24
N CYS A 34 1.77 -22.99 -6.13
CA CYS A 34 1.07 -23.10 -4.88
C CYS A 34 -0.33 -22.48 -5.04
N HIS A 35 -1.25 -23.26 -5.62
CA HIS A 35 -2.68 -22.92 -5.68
C HIS A 35 -3.30 -23.17 -4.31
N SER A 36 -2.95 -22.36 -3.32
CA SER A 36 -3.74 -22.25 -2.10
C SER A 36 -5.04 -21.54 -2.46
N LYS A 37 -6.13 -22.31 -2.63
CA LYS A 37 -7.49 -21.75 -2.69
C LYS A 37 -7.67 -20.85 -1.46
N PRO A 38 -8.14 -19.60 -1.61
CA PRO A 38 -8.39 -18.76 -0.45
C PRO A 38 -9.54 -19.36 0.34
N GLY A 39 -9.22 -19.94 1.51
CA GLY A 39 -10.22 -20.41 2.45
C GLY A 39 -11.04 -19.25 3.02
N PRO A 40 -12.24 -19.50 3.58
CA PRO A 40 -13.04 -18.46 4.20
C PRO A 40 -12.24 -17.77 5.30
N ALA A 41 -12.24 -16.44 5.29
CA ALA A 41 -11.52 -15.63 6.26
C ALA A 41 -11.99 -15.98 7.68
N ARG A 42 -11.07 -16.51 8.51
CA ARG A 42 -11.39 -16.86 9.90
C ARG A 42 -11.54 -15.58 10.73
N PRO A 43 -12.55 -15.47 11.61
CA PRO A 43 -12.67 -14.35 12.52
C PRO A 43 -11.46 -14.29 13.46
N VAL A 44 -10.76 -13.16 13.49
CA VAL A 44 -9.64 -12.93 14.41
C VAL A 44 -10.20 -12.39 15.73
N PRO A 45 -9.87 -12.99 16.89
CA PRO A 45 -10.30 -12.47 18.18
C PRO A 45 -9.80 -11.03 18.41
N LEU A 46 -10.72 -10.11 18.70
CA LEU A 46 -10.39 -8.71 18.97
C LEU A 46 -10.46 -8.43 20.47
N LYS A 47 -9.46 -7.70 21.00
CA LYS A 47 -9.47 -7.21 22.39
C LYS A 47 -10.21 -5.86 22.56
N LYS A 48 -10.14 -4.99 21.55
CA LYS A 48 -10.74 -3.64 21.57
C LYS A 48 -12.27 -3.71 21.38
N ARG A 49 -13.01 -2.79 22.03
CA ARG A 49 -14.47 -2.67 22.00
C ARG A 49 -14.90 -1.21 22.01
N GLY A 50 -16.16 -0.95 21.67
CA GLY A 50 -16.79 0.36 21.70
C GLY A 50 -16.09 1.36 20.79
N TYR A 51 -15.93 2.59 21.28
CA TYR A 51 -15.37 3.72 20.55
C TYR A 51 -13.95 3.46 20.01
N ASP A 52 -13.15 2.64 20.69
CA ASP A 52 -11.79 2.31 20.22
C ASP A 52 -11.77 1.53 18.90
N VAL A 53 -12.85 0.84 18.57
CA VAL A 53 -12.99 0.11 17.31
C VAL A 53 -13.20 1.08 16.15
N THR A 54 -14.00 2.14 16.35
CA THR A 54 -14.31 3.11 15.30
C THR A 54 -13.15 4.06 15.03
N ARG A 55 -12.29 4.31 16.03
CA ARG A 55 -11.09 5.14 15.89
C ARG A 55 -9.90 4.39 15.28
N ASN A 56 -9.88 3.06 15.33
CA ASN A 56 -8.76 2.27 14.83
C ASN A 56 -8.94 1.93 13.34
N PRO A 57 -8.16 2.50 12.40
CA PRO A 57 -8.34 2.30 10.95
C PRO A 57 -8.22 0.85 10.49
N HIS A 58 -7.43 0.02 11.19
CA HIS A 58 -7.26 -1.40 10.89
C HIS A 58 -8.54 -2.22 11.16
N LEU A 59 -9.38 -1.75 12.09
CA LEU A 59 -10.60 -2.44 12.53
C LEU A 59 -11.86 -1.81 11.97
N ASN A 60 -11.83 -0.50 11.73
CA ASN A 60 -12.98 0.27 11.33
C ASN A 60 -13.46 -0.12 9.93
N LYS A 61 -14.73 -0.52 9.82
CA LYS A 61 -15.42 -0.81 8.54
C LYS A 61 -16.42 0.28 8.16
N GLY A 62 -16.54 1.35 8.95
CA GLY A 62 -17.55 2.38 8.77
C GLY A 62 -18.97 1.78 8.79
N MET A 63 -19.75 2.06 7.75
CA MET A 63 -21.13 1.54 7.63
C MET A 63 -21.21 0.07 7.19
N ALA A 64 -20.07 -0.60 6.99
CA ALA A 64 -20.04 -2.01 6.56
C ALA A 64 -20.15 -2.98 7.74
N PHE A 65 -20.14 -2.49 8.98
CA PHE A 65 -20.44 -3.32 10.15
C PHE A 65 -21.88 -3.82 10.09
N THR A 66 -22.06 -5.14 10.16
CA THR A 66 -23.38 -5.77 10.28
C THR A 66 -24.00 -5.47 11.65
N LEU A 67 -25.31 -5.68 11.79
CA LEU A 67 -25.98 -5.47 13.07
C LEU A 67 -25.37 -6.34 14.19
N GLU A 68 -25.08 -7.60 13.88
CA GLU A 68 -24.45 -8.53 14.81
C GLU A 68 -23.07 -8.04 15.26
N GLU A 69 -22.22 -7.61 14.32
CA GLU A 69 -20.90 -7.04 14.64
C GLU A 69 -21.04 -5.80 15.51
N ARG A 70 -22.03 -4.93 15.25
CA ARG A 70 -22.24 -3.71 16.05
C ARG A 70 -22.61 -4.01 17.49
N LEU A 71 -23.45 -5.01 17.71
CA LEU A 71 -23.86 -5.45 19.05
C LEU A 71 -22.70 -6.11 19.78
N GLN A 72 -21.99 -7.05 19.14
CA GLN A 72 -20.84 -7.76 19.72
C GLN A 72 -19.66 -6.82 20.05
N LEU A 73 -19.45 -5.80 19.22
CA LEU A 73 -18.38 -4.82 19.41
C LEU A 73 -18.79 -3.64 20.30
N GLY A 74 -20.07 -3.52 20.68
CA GLY A 74 -20.57 -2.42 21.51
C GLY A 74 -20.55 -1.05 20.82
N ILE A 75 -20.73 -1.02 19.49
CA ILE A 75 -20.72 0.20 18.67
C ILE A 75 -22.11 0.57 18.14
N HIS A 76 -23.15 -0.18 18.53
CA HIS A 76 -24.52 0.17 18.23
C HIS A 76 -24.86 1.53 18.84
N GLY A 77 -25.36 2.47 18.03
CA GLY A 77 -25.67 3.84 18.45
C GLY A 77 -24.55 4.85 18.20
N LEU A 78 -23.30 4.41 18.01
CA LEU A 78 -22.17 5.29 17.65
C LEU A 78 -22.09 5.57 16.14
N ILE A 79 -22.72 4.71 15.33
CA ILE A 79 -22.72 4.78 13.86
C ILE A 79 -24.17 4.92 13.39
N PRO A 80 -24.44 5.72 12.34
CA PRO A 80 -25.78 5.84 11.76
C PRO A 80 -26.45 4.47 11.46
N PRO A 81 -27.79 4.37 11.53
CA PRO A 81 -28.54 3.11 11.42
C PRO A 81 -28.66 2.58 9.97
N CYS A 82 -27.68 2.88 9.11
CA CYS A 82 -27.61 2.39 7.75
C CYS A 82 -26.46 1.38 7.58
N PHE A 83 -26.71 0.36 6.76
CA PHE A 83 -25.78 -0.72 6.46
C PHE A 83 -25.42 -0.62 4.99
N LEU A 84 -24.13 -0.39 4.70
CA LEU A 84 -23.65 -0.26 3.33
C LEU A 84 -22.59 -1.31 3.06
N SER A 85 -22.76 -2.04 1.95
CA SER A 85 -21.71 -2.90 1.45
C SER A 85 -20.46 -2.08 1.13
N GLN A 86 -19.31 -2.75 1.16
CA GLN A 86 -18.04 -2.09 0.89
C GLN A 86 -17.96 -1.58 -0.57
N ASP A 87 -18.68 -2.18 -1.51
CA ASP A 87 -18.88 -1.68 -2.89
C ASP A 87 -19.60 -0.34 -2.94
N VAL A 88 -20.68 -0.18 -2.18
CA VAL A 88 -21.42 1.09 -2.15
C VAL A 88 -20.58 2.19 -1.51
N GLN A 89 -19.75 1.85 -0.51
CA GLN A 89 -18.80 2.80 0.07
C GLN A 89 -17.71 3.21 -0.92
N LEU A 90 -17.18 2.25 -1.69
CA LEU A 90 -16.24 2.50 -2.77
C LEU A 90 -16.81 3.49 -3.78
N LEU A 91 -18.04 3.26 -4.28
CA LEU A 91 -18.71 4.15 -5.23
C LEU A 91 -18.89 5.58 -4.68
N ARG A 92 -19.20 5.72 -3.39
CA ARG A 92 -19.32 7.05 -2.76
C ARG A 92 -17.98 7.78 -2.73
N ILE A 93 -16.89 7.08 -2.42
CA ILE A 93 -15.54 7.64 -2.42
C ILE A 93 -15.14 8.03 -3.84
N MET A 94 -15.37 7.17 -4.82
CA MET A 94 -15.07 7.46 -6.23
C MET A 94 -15.79 8.72 -6.71
N ARG A 95 -17.09 8.84 -6.43
CA ARG A 95 -17.86 10.04 -6.79
C ARG A 95 -17.34 11.30 -6.09
N TYR A 96 -16.85 11.19 -4.85
CA TYR A 96 -16.28 12.32 -4.14
C TYR A 96 -14.89 12.70 -4.68
N TYR A 97 -14.09 11.70 -5.05
CA TYR A 97 -12.78 11.85 -5.67
C TYR A 97 -12.89 12.54 -7.05
N GLU A 98 -13.83 12.11 -7.89
CA GLU A 98 -14.04 12.67 -9.24
C GLU A 98 -14.55 14.11 -9.23
N ARG A 99 -15.16 14.55 -8.12
CA ARG A 99 -15.58 15.95 -7.95
C ARG A 99 -14.42 16.89 -7.63
N GLN A 100 -13.28 16.38 -7.18
CA GLN A 100 -12.14 17.23 -6.88
C GLN A 100 -11.38 17.60 -8.14
N GLN A 101 -11.04 18.89 -8.25
CA GLN A 101 -10.29 19.42 -9.38
C GLN A 101 -8.78 19.30 -9.15
N SER A 102 -8.32 19.60 -7.93
CA SER A 102 -6.90 19.55 -7.57
C SER A 102 -6.43 18.15 -7.21
N ASP A 103 -5.23 17.77 -7.64
CA ASP A 103 -4.59 16.53 -7.23
C ASP A 103 -4.19 16.53 -5.75
N LEU A 104 -3.95 17.71 -5.17
CA LEU A 104 -3.71 17.86 -3.73
C LEU A 104 -4.97 17.54 -2.91
N ASP A 105 -6.14 18.00 -3.35
CA ASP A 105 -7.41 17.68 -2.69
C ASP A 105 -7.71 16.17 -2.79
N LYS A 106 -7.46 15.57 -3.95
CA LYS A 106 -7.56 14.12 -4.14
C LYS A 106 -6.62 13.36 -3.19
N TYR A 107 -5.39 13.83 -3.01
CA TYR A 107 -4.44 13.26 -2.06
C TYR A 107 -4.97 13.34 -0.62
N ILE A 108 -5.47 14.51 -0.18
CA ILE A 108 -6.03 14.69 1.16
C ILE A 108 -7.20 13.73 1.42
N ILE A 109 -8.07 13.52 0.43
CA ILE A 109 -9.18 12.56 0.55
C ILE A 109 -8.67 11.14 0.77
N LEU A 110 -7.67 10.71 -0.01
CA LEU A 110 -7.11 9.37 0.08
C LEU A 110 -6.38 9.14 1.40
N MET A 111 -5.61 10.12 1.88
CA MET A 111 -4.96 10.06 3.20
C MET A 111 -5.99 10.03 4.34
N THR A 112 -7.04 10.87 4.26
CA THR A 112 -8.14 10.86 5.24
C THR A 112 -8.88 9.52 5.24
N LEU A 113 -8.99 8.88 4.09
CA LEU A 113 -9.58 7.55 3.99
C LEU A 113 -8.70 6.49 4.65
N GLN A 114 -7.38 6.54 4.42
CA GLN A 114 -6.40 5.64 5.03
C GLN A 114 -6.46 5.71 6.57
N ASP A 115 -6.50 6.91 7.14
CA ASP A 115 -6.56 7.14 8.58
C ASP A 115 -7.87 6.68 9.23
N ARG A 116 -8.94 6.56 8.43
CA ARG A 116 -10.27 6.16 8.92
C ARG A 116 -10.58 4.69 8.69
N ASN A 117 -10.25 4.16 7.51
CA ASN A 117 -10.57 2.80 7.09
C ASN A 117 -9.55 2.32 6.06
N GLU A 118 -8.52 1.67 6.58
CA GLU A 118 -7.40 1.17 5.80
C GLU A 118 -7.82 0.10 4.77
N LYS A 119 -8.77 -0.78 5.13
CA LYS A 119 -9.26 -1.83 4.21
C LYS A 119 -9.97 -1.24 2.99
N LEU A 120 -10.74 -0.19 3.19
CA LEU A 120 -11.42 0.51 2.11
C LEU A 120 -10.43 1.32 1.26
N PHE A 121 -9.42 1.92 1.89
CA PHE A 121 -8.32 2.58 1.19
C PHE A 121 -7.60 1.63 0.22
N TYR A 122 -7.15 0.45 0.69
CA TYR A 122 -6.50 -0.50 -0.21
C TYR A 122 -7.43 -1.04 -1.28
N ARG A 123 -8.72 -1.21 -0.98
CA ARG A 123 -9.72 -1.61 -1.99
C ARG A 123 -9.85 -0.56 -3.11
N VAL A 124 -9.88 0.72 -2.76
CA VAL A 124 -9.85 1.84 -3.72
C VAL A 124 -8.60 1.76 -4.59
N LEU A 125 -7.42 1.65 -3.97
CA LEU A 125 -6.16 1.57 -4.71
C LEU A 125 -6.11 0.38 -5.68
N THR A 126 -6.55 -0.80 -5.24
CA THR A 126 -6.55 -2.01 -6.08
C THR A 126 -7.57 -1.97 -7.22
N SER A 127 -8.53 -1.06 -7.19
CA SER A 127 -9.53 -0.94 -8.27
C SER A 127 -8.94 -0.34 -9.54
N ASP A 128 -8.01 0.60 -9.42
CA ASP A 128 -7.30 1.24 -10.53
C ASP A 128 -5.95 1.79 -10.04
N VAL A 129 -4.96 0.92 -9.94
CA VAL A 129 -3.65 1.26 -9.38
C VAL A 129 -2.98 2.35 -10.22
N GLU A 130 -3.07 2.27 -11.55
CA GLU A 130 -2.43 3.23 -12.46
C GLU A 130 -2.98 4.65 -12.26
N LYS A 131 -4.28 4.80 -12.02
CA LYS A 131 -4.92 6.08 -11.72
C LYS A 131 -4.55 6.66 -10.36
N PHE A 132 -4.42 5.83 -9.32
CA PHE A 132 -4.21 6.31 -7.95
C PHE A 132 -2.74 6.46 -7.54
N MET A 133 -1.83 5.65 -8.10
CA MET A 133 -0.40 5.72 -7.80
C MET A 133 0.22 7.12 -7.94
N PRO A 134 -0.02 7.90 -9.01
CA PRO A 134 0.57 9.23 -9.12
C PRO A 134 0.03 10.23 -8.08
N ILE A 135 -1.15 9.97 -7.52
CA ILE A 135 -1.74 10.79 -6.46
C ILE A 135 -1.15 10.45 -5.10
N VAL A 136 -1.04 9.16 -4.74
CA VAL A 136 -0.57 8.75 -3.40
C VAL A 136 0.95 8.72 -3.24
N TYR A 137 1.69 8.67 -4.36
CA TYR A 137 3.14 8.65 -4.36
C TYR A 137 3.67 9.82 -5.22
N THR A 138 4.53 9.58 -6.19
CA THR A 138 5.14 10.63 -7.03
C THR A 138 4.25 10.98 -8.23
N PRO A 139 4.03 12.27 -8.56
CA PRO A 139 4.66 13.48 -8.01
C PRO A 139 3.90 14.19 -6.88
N THR A 140 2.62 13.85 -6.67
CA THR A 140 1.70 14.62 -5.81
C THR A 140 2.08 14.60 -4.34
N VAL A 141 2.66 13.52 -3.83
CA VAL A 141 3.18 13.47 -2.45
C VAL A 141 4.25 14.54 -2.20
N GLY A 142 5.05 14.88 -3.22
CA GLY A 142 6.06 15.93 -3.12
C GLY A 142 5.42 17.30 -2.93
N LEU A 143 4.35 17.59 -3.68
CA LEU A 143 3.54 18.81 -3.51
C LEU A 143 2.88 18.83 -2.14
N ALA A 144 2.32 17.71 -1.69
CA ALA A 144 1.72 17.60 -0.36
C ALA A 144 2.75 17.89 0.75
N CYS A 145 3.97 17.37 0.65
CA CYS A 145 5.04 17.67 1.59
C CYS A 145 5.41 19.16 1.63
N GLN A 146 5.40 19.85 0.48
CA GLN A 146 5.66 21.30 0.42
C GLN A 146 4.58 22.12 1.14
N HIS A 147 3.32 21.66 1.08
CA HIS A 147 2.18 22.35 1.67
C HIS A 147 1.78 21.84 3.08
N TYR A 148 2.47 20.84 3.64
CA TYR A 148 2.06 20.14 4.87
C TYR A 148 2.04 21.01 6.14
N GLY A 149 2.94 22.01 6.24
CA GLY A 149 3.17 22.79 7.47
C GLY A 149 2.79 24.27 7.40
N LEU A 150 2.11 24.74 6.36
CA LEU A 150 1.83 26.16 6.13
C LEU A 150 0.45 26.64 6.61
N THR A 151 -0.15 25.95 7.57
CA THR A 151 -1.36 26.38 8.29
C THR A 151 -1.08 26.55 9.76
#